data_AF-A0A971V219-F1
#
_entry.id   AF-A0A971V219-F1
#
_cell.length_a   1.000
_cell.length_b   1.000
_cell.length_c   1.000
_cell.angle_alpha   90.00
_cell.angle_beta   90.00
_cell.angle_gamma   90.00
#
_symmetry.space_group_name_H-M   'P 1'
#
loop_
_entity.id
_entity.type
_entity.pdbx_description
1 polymer ?
#
loop_
_entity_poly.entity_id
_entity_poly.type
_entity_poly.pdbx_seq_one_letter_code
_entity_poly.pdbx_strand_id
1 'polypeptide(L)'
;MIFKNQYYYFISGLPDFSFDSMKLPFSVEEFREMLNEAIAPEDQQLLETYFLSYDNDNLFRLLEKRESEMGSRGILSHAEIEEVIRQVKEGDTIEHRQVPPYFEKAVRASLDETIPGQLKTLEDLISSLYADYGMGVRNSLIAGWFEMNLNIGNIFSALFARKYGMDVGQVIVGSNEIANLIRENANTRDFGISRELDYWDDLLRIA
;
A
#
# COMPACT_ATOMS: atom_id res chain seq x y z
N MET A 1 3.69 -24.41 -25.80
CA MET A 1 3.67 -24.85 -24.39
C MET A 1 2.81 -23.84 -23.63
N ILE A 2 1.75 -24.28 -22.93
CA ILE A 2 0.64 -23.41 -22.49
C ILE A 2 0.98 -22.54 -21.25
N PHE A 3 2.11 -22.77 -20.57
CA PHE A 3 2.61 -21.88 -19.52
C PHE A 3 4.09 -21.63 -19.71
N LYS A 4 4.48 -20.35 -19.84
CA LYS A 4 5.88 -19.92 -20.02
C LYS A 4 6.71 -20.21 -18.76
N ASN A 5 6.10 -19.99 -17.59
CA ASN A 5 6.67 -20.26 -16.27
C ASN A 5 5.79 -21.29 -15.55
N GLN A 6 6.39 -22.26 -14.85
CA GLN A 6 5.68 -23.39 -14.25
C GLN A 6 5.23 -23.11 -12.79
N TYR A 7 4.64 -21.94 -12.55
CA TYR A 7 4.24 -21.49 -11.21
C TYR A 7 3.21 -22.38 -10.52
N TYR A 8 2.45 -23.18 -11.29
CA TYR A 8 1.51 -24.14 -10.73
C TYR A 8 2.18 -25.18 -9.83
N TYR A 9 3.46 -25.55 -10.06
CA TYR A 9 4.18 -26.47 -9.17
C TYR A 9 4.35 -25.87 -7.79
N PHE A 10 4.75 -24.59 -7.74
CA PHE A 10 4.89 -23.85 -6.50
C PHE A 10 3.56 -23.77 -5.76
N ILE A 11 2.49 -23.32 -6.44
CA ILE A 11 1.15 -23.21 -5.84
C ILE A 11 0.64 -24.56 -5.34
N SER A 12 0.86 -25.65 -6.08
CA SER A 12 0.44 -27.00 -5.66
C SER A 12 1.24 -27.56 -4.49
N GLY A 13 2.40 -27.00 -4.19
CA GLY A 13 3.23 -27.36 -3.04
C GLY A 13 2.92 -26.55 -1.78
N LEU A 14 2.08 -25.51 -1.89
CA LEU A 14 1.68 -24.73 -0.73
C LEU A 14 0.72 -25.53 0.17
N PRO A 15 0.86 -25.40 1.50
CA PRO A 15 -0.04 -26.01 2.45
C PRO A 15 -1.45 -25.43 2.32
N ASP A 16 -2.46 -26.27 2.54
CA ASP A 16 -3.85 -25.82 2.59
C ASP A 16 -4.07 -24.94 3.82
N PHE A 17 -4.65 -23.76 3.60
CA PHE A 17 -5.08 -22.86 4.66
C PHE A 17 -6.54 -23.13 5.01
N SER A 18 -6.83 -23.28 6.31
CA SER A 18 -8.19 -23.29 6.84
C SER A 18 -8.33 -22.15 7.85
N PHE A 19 -9.55 -21.60 7.98
CA PHE A 19 -9.82 -20.57 8.99
C PHE A 19 -9.58 -21.06 10.43
N ASP A 20 -9.64 -22.38 10.65
CA ASP A 20 -9.41 -23.02 11.96
C ASP A 20 -7.92 -23.35 12.21
N SER A 21 -7.03 -23.04 11.27
CA SER A 21 -5.61 -23.35 11.39
C SER A 21 -4.95 -22.51 12.48
N MET A 22 -4.68 -23.13 13.65
CA MET A 22 -4.05 -22.47 14.80
C MET A 22 -2.56 -22.16 14.62
N LYS A 23 -1.90 -22.69 13.60
CA LYS A 23 -0.48 -22.44 13.30
C LYS A 23 -0.29 -22.13 11.83
N LEU A 24 0.44 -21.06 11.57
CA LEU A 24 0.93 -20.76 10.23
C LEU A 24 2.05 -21.76 9.88
N PRO A 25 2.05 -22.29 8.64
CA PRO A 25 3.04 -23.27 8.21
C PRO A 25 4.41 -22.67 7.95
N PHE A 26 4.46 -21.35 7.68
CA PHE A 26 5.69 -20.58 7.48
C PHE A 26 5.46 -19.12 7.87
N SER A 27 6.55 -18.40 8.12
CA SER A 27 6.56 -16.94 8.27
C SER A 27 6.45 -16.23 6.91
N VAL A 28 6.27 -14.90 6.95
CA VAL A 28 6.27 -14.08 5.71
C VAL A 28 7.66 -14.11 5.06
N GLU A 29 8.71 -14.13 5.87
CA GLU A 29 10.10 -14.18 5.43
C GLU A 29 10.40 -15.50 4.72
N GLU A 30 10.02 -16.62 5.34
CA GLU A 30 10.16 -17.96 4.75
C GLU A 30 9.36 -18.07 3.44
N PHE A 31 8.12 -17.57 3.40
CA PHE A 31 7.32 -17.56 2.18
C PHE A 31 7.95 -16.73 1.06
N ARG A 32 8.57 -15.59 1.40
CA ARG A 32 9.25 -14.72 0.44
C ARG A 32 10.49 -15.39 -0.15
N GLU A 33 11.26 -16.10 0.66
CA GLU A 33 12.40 -16.91 0.17
C GLU A 33 11.91 -18.00 -0.79
N MET A 34 10.88 -18.75 -0.41
CA MET A 34 10.28 -19.76 -1.27
C MET A 34 9.75 -19.18 -2.60
N LEU A 35 9.12 -18.00 -2.56
CA LEU A 35 8.66 -17.29 -3.76
C LEU A 35 9.82 -16.91 -4.67
N ASN A 36 10.90 -16.32 -4.13
CA ASN A 36 12.05 -15.86 -4.90
C ASN A 36 12.75 -17.01 -5.65
N GLU A 37 12.72 -18.23 -5.12
CA GLU A 37 13.24 -19.42 -5.80
C GLU A 37 12.32 -19.91 -6.93
N ALA A 38 11.02 -19.63 -6.84
CA ALA A 38 10.01 -20.19 -7.72
C ALA A 38 9.58 -19.29 -8.87
N ILE A 39 9.68 -17.96 -8.71
CA ILE A 39 9.20 -16.98 -9.67
C ILE A 39 10.30 -16.45 -10.59
N ALA A 40 9.93 -16.06 -11.81
CA ALA A 40 10.85 -15.39 -12.72
C ALA A 40 11.20 -13.98 -12.21
N PRO A 41 12.43 -13.48 -12.45
CA PRO A 41 12.84 -12.14 -11.99
C PRO A 41 11.92 -11.00 -12.46
N GLU A 42 11.33 -11.11 -13.65
CA GLU A 42 10.40 -10.10 -14.17
C GLU A 42 9.08 -10.06 -13.37
N ASP A 43 8.62 -11.21 -12.88
CA ASP A 43 7.39 -11.32 -12.10
C ASP A 43 7.64 -11.00 -10.61
N GLN A 44 8.87 -11.19 -10.13
CA GLN A 44 9.29 -10.78 -8.78
C GLN A 44 9.07 -9.29 -8.54
N GLN A 45 9.36 -8.43 -9.54
CA GLN A 45 9.16 -6.98 -9.42
C GLN A 45 7.69 -6.59 -9.18
N LEU A 46 6.74 -7.39 -9.67
CA LEU A 46 5.32 -7.17 -9.41
C LEU A 46 4.99 -7.44 -7.94
N LEU A 47 5.55 -8.51 -7.36
CA LEU A 47 5.34 -8.86 -5.95
C LEU A 47 6.10 -7.93 -5.01
N GLU A 48 7.28 -7.45 -5.41
CA GLU A 48 8.03 -6.44 -4.68
C GLU A 48 7.18 -5.19 -4.38
N THR A 49 6.28 -4.82 -5.31
CA THR A 49 5.36 -3.70 -5.09
C THR A 49 4.52 -3.86 -3.82
N TYR A 50 4.15 -5.08 -3.42
CA TYR A 50 3.43 -5.35 -2.16
C TYR A 50 4.29 -5.06 -0.92
N PHE A 51 5.58 -5.42 -0.97
CA PHE A 51 6.50 -5.28 0.15
C PHE A 51 6.95 -3.84 0.39
N LEU A 52 6.73 -2.94 -0.57
CA LEU A 52 6.94 -1.50 -0.39
C LEU A 52 6.09 -0.91 0.74
N SER A 53 5.02 -1.58 1.17
CA SER A 53 4.29 -1.20 2.39
C SER A 53 5.20 -1.16 3.63
N TYR A 54 6.12 -2.12 3.77
CA TYR A 54 7.11 -2.10 4.85
C TYR A 54 8.16 -1.00 4.66
N ASP A 55 8.57 -0.72 3.42
CA ASP A 55 9.49 0.38 3.12
C ASP A 55 8.85 1.75 3.36
N ASN A 56 7.54 1.88 3.14
CA ASN A 56 6.75 3.06 3.44
C ASN A 56 6.71 3.35 4.94
N ASP A 57 6.45 2.32 5.76
CA ASP A 57 6.48 2.45 7.22
C ASP A 57 7.86 2.89 7.71
N ASN A 58 8.90 2.29 7.14
CA ASN A 58 10.29 2.59 7.41
C ASN A 58 10.64 4.04 7.03
N LEU A 59 10.24 4.48 5.83
CA LEU A 59 10.41 5.86 5.37
C LEU A 59 9.68 6.84 6.30
N PHE A 60 8.41 6.58 6.62
CA PHE A 60 7.62 7.42 7.50
C PHE A 60 8.27 7.59 8.88
N ARG A 61 8.75 6.49 9.49
CA ARG A 61 9.44 6.53 10.79
C ARG A 61 10.72 7.37 10.75
N LEU A 62 11.50 7.26 9.68
CA LEU A 62 12.73 8.05 9.50
C LEU A 62 12.44 9.54 9.32
N LEU A 63 11.41 9.89 8.54
CA LEU A 63 10.98 11.26 8.33
C LEU A 63 10.43 11.89 9.62
N GLU A 64 9.67 11.13 10.41
CA GLU A 64 9.14 11.54 11.72
C GLU A 64 10.18 11.49 12.85
N LYS A 65 11.44 11.12 12.54
CA LYS A 65 12.55 10.97 13.51
C LYS A 65 12.19 10.09 14.72
N ARG A 66 11.40 9.05 14.50
CA ARG A 66 11.02 8.11 15.56
C ARG A 66 12.17 7.13 15.79
N GLU A 67 12.84 7.24 16.95
CA GLU A 67 13.81 6.24 17.41
C GLU A 67 13.10 4.91 17.68
N SER A 68 12.99 4.07 16.66
CA SER A 68 12.38 2.76 16.74
C SER A 68 13.12 1.78 15.84
N GLU A 69 13.12 0.51 16.20
CA GLU A 69 13.67 -0.55 15.36
C GLU A 69 12.94 -0.56 14.01
N MET A 70 13.70 -0.42 12.93
CA MET A 70 13.17 -0.49 11.58
C MET A 70 12.80 -1.92 11.22
N GLY A 71 11.75 -2.07 10.42
CA GLY A 71 11.32 -3.38 9.95
C GLY A 71 12.31 -3.92 8.91
N SER A 72 12.71 -5.18 9.04
CA SER A 72 13.59 -5.88 8.09
C SER A 72 12.85 -6.50 6.89
N ARG A 73 11.52 -6.35 6.82
CA ARG A 73 10.66 -6.99 5.80
C ARG A 73 10.57 -6.22 4.49
N GLY A 74 11.06 -4.99 4.47
CA GLY A 74 11.13 -4.16 3.27
C GLY A 74 12.03 -4.73 2.19
N ILE A 75 12.10 -4.03 1.07
CA ILE A 75 13.07 -4.29 0.00
C ILE A 75 14.34 -3.50 0.27
N LEU A 76 14.19 -2.28 0.80
CA LEU A 76 15.29 -1.37 1.03
C LEU A 76 15.84 -1.57 2.44
N SER A 77 17.17 -1.58 2.53
CA SER A 77 17.87 -1.47 3.80
C SER A 77 17.69 -0.07 4.41
N HIS A 78 17.92 0.01 5.71
CA HIS A 78 17.92 1.28 6.44
C HIS A 78 18.85 2.32 5.78
N ALA A 79 20.08 1.94 5.44
CA ALA A 79 21.06 2.81 4.82
C ALA A 79 20.61 3.32 3.44
N GLU A 80 19.91 2.51 2.65
CA GLU A 80 19.37 2.93 1.35
C GLU A 80 18.26 3.97 1.51
N ILE A 81 17.36 3.81 2.49
CA ILE A 81 16.31 4.81 2.74
C ILE A 81 16.90 6.12 3.27
N GLU A 82 17.91 6.06 4.15
CA GLU A 82 18.64 7.25 4.60
C GLU A 82 19.34 7.97 3.45
N GLU A 83 19.97 7.21 2.55
CA GLU A 83 20.63 7.74 1.36
C GLU A 83 19.64 8.42 0.43
N VAL A 84 18.44 7.84 0.21
CA VAL A 84 17.37 8.51 -0.54
C VAL A 84 16.99 9.84 0.11
N ILE A 85 16.80 9.87 1.44
CA ILE A 85 16.48 11.11 2.16
C ILE A 85 17.60 12.15 1.97
N ARG A 86 18.86 11.73 2.05
CA ARG A 86 20.03 12.60 1.85
C ARG A 86 20.07 13.17 0.43
N GLN A 87 19.92 12.32 -0.58
CA GLN A 87 19.94 12.71 -1.99
C GLN A 87 18.84 13.76 -2.29
N VAL A 88 17.62 13.53 -1.80
CA VAL A 88 16.52 14.49 -1.98
C VAL A 88 16.79 15.83 -1.29
N LYS A 89 17.41 15.82 -0.09
CA LYS A 89 17.81 17.03 0.63
C LYS A 89 18.87 17.84 -0.11
N GLU A 90 19.84 17.16 -0.72
CA GLU A 90 20.95 17.78 -1.44
C GLU A 90 20.57 18.18 -2.88
N GLY A 91 19.42 17.70 -3.37
CA GLY A 91 18.95 17.94 -4.73
C GLY A 91 19.60 17.00 -5.75
N ASP A 92 20.19 15.91 -5.29
CA ASP A 92 20.80 14.87 -6.12
C ASP A 92 19.75 13.99 -6.79
N THR A 93 20.16 13.29 -7.83
CA THR A 93 19.32 12.29 -8.49
C THR A 93 19.32 10.99 -7.69
N ILE A 94 18.15 10.38 -7.49
CA ILE A 94 18.06 9.05 -6.85
C ILE A 94 18.53 7.99 -7.83
N GLU A 95 19.67 7.35 -7.54
CA GLU A 95 20.31 6.39 -8.45
C GLU A 95 19.81 4.94 -8.30
N HIS A 96 18.97 4.66 -7.29
CA HIS A 96 18.59 3.30 -6.93
C HIS A 96 17.30 2.82 -7.62
N ARG A 97 17.44 1.83 -8.52
CA ARG A 97 16.32 1.32 -9.35
C ARG A 97 15.13 0.76 -8.58
N GLN A 98 15.34 0.22 -7.37
CA GLN A 98 14.25 -0.36 -6.56
C GLN A 98 13.52 0.70 -5.72
N VAL A 99 14.02 1.93 -5.64
CA VAL A 99 13.34 3.01 -4.93
C VAL A 99 12.18 3.49 -5.79
N PRO A 100 10.93 3.41 -5.29
CA PRO A 100 9.80 3.82 -6.09
C PRO A 100 9.81 5.36 -6.25
N PRO A 101 9.43 5.89 -7.42
CA PRO A 101 9.54 7.33 -7.71
C PRO A 101 8.78 8.25 -6.73
N TYR A 102 7.78 7.72 -6.02
CA TYR A 102 7.01 8.51 -5.07
C TYR A 102 7.75 8.78 -3.75
N PHE A 103 8.84 8.07 -3.43
CA PHE A 103 9.64 8.34 -2.24
C PHE A 103 10.16 9.77 -2.25
N GLU A 104 10.64 10.24 -3.41
CA GLU A 104 11.06 11.63 -3.55
C GLU A 104 9.94 12.61 -3.19
N LYS A 105 8.72 12.36 -3.68
CA LYS A 105 7.56 13.22 -3.40
C LYS A 105 7.24 13.25 -1.90
N ALA A 106 7.27 12.09 -1.24
CA ALA A 106 7.02 11.99 0.20
C ALA A 106 8.10 12.71 1.03
N VAL A 107 9.39 12.51 0.68
CA VAL A 107 10.51 13.18 1.35
C VAL A 107 10.42 14.69 1.17
N ARG A 108 10.18 15.19 -0.06
CA ARG A 108 10.01 16.63 -0.31
C ARG A 108 8.86 17.23 0.49
N ALA A 109 7.70 16.57 0.50
CA ALA A 109 6.56 17.02 1.30
C ALA A 109 6.88 17.12 2.80
N SER A 110 7.67 16.19 3.32
CA SER A 110 8.15 16.23 4.71
C SER A 110 9.15 17.37 4.96
N LEU A 111 10.12 17.58 4.06
CA LEU A 111 11.12 18.65 4.19
C LEU A 111 10.53 20.05 4.07
N ASP A 112 9.56 20.22 3.18
CA ASP A 112 8.86 21.47 2.93
C ASP A 112 7.74 21.72 3.95
N GLU A 113 7.53 20.79 4.90
CA GLU A 113 6.43 20.78 5.88
C GLU A 113 5.06 21.04 5.22
N THR A 114 4.89 20.54 4.00
CA THR A 114 3.73 20.83 3.15
C THR A 114 3.16 19.54 2.58
N ILE A 115 1.97 19.16 3.07
CA ILE A 115 1.22 18.03 2.52
C ILE A 115 0.33 18.54 1.37
N PRO A 116 0.50 18.04 0.13
CA PRO A 116 -0.26 18.51 -1.01
C PRO A 116 -1.72 18.03 -0.98
N GLY A 117 -2.62 18.87 -1.52
CA GLY A 117 -4.01 18.51 -1.73
C GLY A 117 -4.87 18.60 -0.46
N GLN A 118 -5.76 17.61 -0.30
CA GLN A 118 -6.73 17.55 0.81
C GLN A 118 -6.25 16.67 1.97
N LEU A 119 -5.08 16.06 1.84
CA LEU A 119 -4.51 15.14 2.82
C LEU A 119 -3.93 15.91 4.02
N LYS A 120 -4.01 15.32 5.21
CA LYS A 120 -3.62 16.00 6.45
C LYS A 120 -2.27 15.56 6.99
N THR A 121 -1.95 14.28 6.83
CA THR A 121 -0.76 13.70 7.42
C THR A 121 0.20 13.20 6.35
N LEU A 122 1.47 13.08 6.72
CA LEU A 122 2.49 12.46 5.87
C LEU A 122 2.16 10.98 5.61
N GLU A 123 1.54 10.30 6.58
CA GLU A 123 1.10 8.91 6.45
C GLU A 123 -0.02 8.76 5.39
N ASP A 124 -1.00 9.67 5.38
CA ASP A 124 -2.04 9.73 4.35
C ASP A 124 -1.45 9.99 2.96
N LEU A 125 -0.45 10.88 2.88
CA LEU A 125 0.26 11.17 1.63
C LEU A 125 1.00 9.94 1.11
N ILE A 126 1.79 9.27 1.96
CA ILE A 126 2.52 8.07 1.58
C ILE A 126 1.55 6.97 1.14
N SER A 127 0.44 6.79 1.87
CA SER A 127 -0.61 5.83 1.52
C SER A 127 -1.25 6.14 0.16
N SER A 128 -1.54 7.43 -0.13
CA SER A 128 -2.08 7.85 -1.42
C SER A 128 -1.10 7.57 -2.56
N LEU A 129 0.16 7.97 -2.37
CA LEU A 129 1.21 7.81 -3.36
C LEU A 129 1.49 6.33 -3.65
N TYR A 130 1.45 5.49 -2.61
CA TYR A 130 1.62 4.05 -2.72
C TYR A 130 0.47 3.40 -3.48
N ALA A 131 -0.78 3.79 -3.17
CA ALA A 131 -1.94 3.30 -3.92
C ALA A 131 -1.88 3.71 -5.40
N ASP A 132 -1.58 4.98 -5.70
CA ASP A 132 -1.41 5.46 -7.08
C ASP A 132 -0.30 4.69 -7.81
N TYR A 133 0.82 4.42 -7.14
CA TYR A 133 1.91 3.63 -7.70
C TYR A 133 1.48 2.19 -8.02
N GLY A 134 0.81 1.52 -7.09
CA GLY A 134 0.32 0.15 -7.26
C GLY A 134 -0.77 0.02 -8.32
N MET A 135 -1.71 0.97 -8.38
CA MET A 135 -2.74 1.04 -9.43
C MET A 135 -2.16 1.33 -10.82
N GLY A 136 -0.98 1.97 -10.89
CA GLY A 136 -0.24 2.21 -12.14
C GLY A 136 0.51 0.99 -12.69
N VAL A 137 0.56 -0.12 -11.94
CA VAL A 137 1.23 -1.35 -12.39
C VAL A 137 0.47 -1.97 -13.57
N ARG A 138 1.18 -2.39 -14.62
CA ARG A 138 0.57 -2.94 -15.85
C ARG A 138 -0.24 -4.22 -15.63
N ASN A 139 -0.01 -4.92 -14.53
CA ASN A 139 -0.72 -6.14 -14.18
C ASN A 139 -2.07 -5.79 -13.54
N SER A 140 -3.17 -6.14 -14.22
CA SER A 140 -4.53 -5.78 -13.79
C SER A 140 -4.95 -6.41 -12.46
N LEU A 141 -4.42 -7.59 -12.11
CA LEU A 141 -4.71 -8.23 -10.83
C LEU A 141 -4.08 -7.42 -9.69
N ILE A 142 -2.81 -7.03 -9.83
CA ILE A 142 -2.11 -6.22 -8.83
C ILE A 142 -2.75 -4.83 -8.73
N ALA A 143 -2.98 -4.15 -9.86
CA ALA A 143 -3.61 -2.85 -9.88
C ALA A 143 -5.01 -2.87 -9.22
N GLY A 144 -5.83 -3.87 -9.54
CA GLY A 144 -7.15 -4.05 -8.93
C GLY A 144 -7.07 -4.39 -7.44
N TRP A 145 -6.05 -5.15 -7.01
CA TRP A 145 -5.81 -5.41 -5.58
C TRP A 145 -5.49 -4.12 -4.83
N PHE A 146 -4.65 -3.24 -5.39
CA PHE A 146 -4.35 -1.94 -4.80
C PHE A 146 -5.59 -1.05 -4.69
N GLU A 147 -6.37 -0.96 -5.76
CA GLU A 147 -7.62 -0.20 -5.76
C GLU A 147 -8.62 -0.74 -4.73
N MET A 148 -8.79 -2.06 -4.66
CA MET A 148 -9.68 -2.69 -3.68
C MET A 148 -9.25 -2.37 -2.25
N ASN A 149 -7.95 -2.46 -1.92
CA ASN A 149 -7.45 -2.13 -0.59
C ASN A 149 -7.62 -0.65 -0.25
N LEU A 150 -7.36 0.25 -1.20
CA LEU A 150 -7.62 1.68 -1.03
C LEU A 150 -9.10 1.92 -0.74
N ASN A 151 -9.99 1.30 -1.51
CA ASN A 151 -11.44 1.43 -1.35
C ASN A 151 -11.91 0.91 0.01
N ILE A 152 -11.47 -0.28 0.41
CA ILE A 152 -11.82 -0.86 1.73
C ILE A 152 -11.33 0.04 2.87
N GLY A 153 -10.08 0.51 2.81
CA GLY A 153 -9.52 1.42 3.80
C GLY A 153 -10.32 2.72 3.90
N ASN A 154 -10.60 3.36 2.76
CA ASN A 154 -11.39 4.58 2.71
C ASN A 154 -12.82 4.38 3.24
N ILE A 155 -13.47 3.25 2.95
CA ILE A 155 -14.81 2.94 3.44
C ILE A 155 -14.81 2.84 4.96
N PHE A 156 -13.88 2.09 5.55
CA PHE A 156 -13.77 1.99 7.00
C PHE A 156 -13.45 3.35 7.63
N SER A 157 -12.49 4.10 7.09
CA SER A 157 -12.18 5.46 7.53
C SER A 157 -13.40 6.37 7.50
N ALA A 158 -14.20 6.34 6.42
CA ALA A 158 -15.42 7.12 6.29
C ALA A 158 -16.49 6.74 7.31
N LEU A 159 -16.72 5.43 7.51
CA LEU A 159 -17.68 4.90 8.47
C LEU A 159 -17.30 5.30 9.90
N PHE A 160 -16.04 5.15 10.28
CA PHE A 160 -15.56 5.53 11.61
C PHE A 160 -15.55 7.06 11.79
N ALA A 161 -15.10 7.83 10.81
CA ALA A 161 -15.14 9.28 10.88
C ALA A 161 -16.57 9.78 11.15
N ARG A 162 -17.55 9.27 10.40
CA ARG A 162 -18.97 9.59 10.65
C ARG A 162 -19.42 9.19 12.05
N LYS A 163 -19.11 7.97 12.49
CA LYS A 163 -19.48 7.44 13.82
C LYS A 163 -18.96 8.31 14.96
N TYR A 164 -17.77 8.89 14.79
CA TYR A 164 -17.11 9.72 15.80
C TYR A 164 -17.22 11.23 15.54
N GLY A 165 -18.02 11.67 14.56
CA GLY A 165 -18.24 13.09 14.26
C GLY A 165 -17.02 13.82 13.67
N MET A 166 -16.10 13.09 13.04
CA MET A 166 -14.97 13.65 12.29
C MET A 166 -15.40 13.99 10.86
N ASP A 167 -14.70 14.94 10.24
CA ASP A 167 -14.91 15.28 8.83
C ASP A 167 -14.44 14.13 7.94
N VAL A 168 -15.40 13.47 7.27
CA VAL A 168 -15.15 12.35 6.35
C VAL A 168 -14.18 12.77 5.26
N GLY A 169 -14.33 13.94 4.65
CA GLY A 169 -13.51 14.34 3.51
C GLY A 169 -12.01 14.41 3.82
N GLN A 170 -11.68 14.63 5.09
CA GLN A 170 -10.31 14.80 5.59
C GLN A 170 -9.58 13.49 5.91
N VAL A 171 -10.28 12.35 5.92
CA VAL A 171 -9.70 11.04 6.21
C VAL A 171 -9.64 10.11 4.99
N ILE A 172 -10.10 10.59 3.83
CA ILE A 172 -10.09 9.82 2.59
C ILE A 172 -8.81 10.08 1.83
N VAL A 173 -8.17 8.99 1.42
CA VAL A 173 -6.89 8.96 0.71
C VAL A 173 -7.11 8.62 -0.78
N GLY A 174 -6.22 9.06 -1.67
CA GLY A 174 -6.31 8.75 -3.10
C GLY A 174 -7.31 9.62 -3.87
N SER A 175 -7.33 9.46 -5.20
CA SER A 175 -8.15 10.29 -6.10
C SER A 175 -8.99 9.47 -7.09
N ASN A 176 -9.14 8.16 -6.84
CA ASN A 176 -9.98 7.30 -7.66
C ASN A 176 -11.47 7.63 -7.47
N GLU A 177 -12.30 7.02 -8.31
CA GLU A 177 -13.75 7.29 -8.38
C GLU A 177 -14.43 7.10 -7.02
N ILE A 178 -14.16 6.00 -6.32
CA ILE A 178 -14.73 5.70 -5.02
C ILE A 178 -14.29 6.73 -3.96
N ALA A 179 -13.02 7.12 -3.92
CA ALA A 179 -12.55 8.16 -3.00
C ALA A 179 -13.27 9.49 -3.23
N ASN A 180 -13.48 9.87 -4.51
CA ASN A 180 -14.19 11.11 -4.84
C ASN A 180 -15.68 11.04 -4.49
N LEU A 181 -16.35 9.91 -4.80
CA LEU A 181 -17.75 9.69 -4.41
C LEU A 181 -17.93 9.81 -2.90
N ILE A 182 -17.02 9.23 -2.10
CA ILE A 182 -17.09 9.34 -0.64
C ILE A 182 -16.98 10.80 -0.17
N ARG A 183 -16.06 11.58 -0.74
CA ARG A 183 -15.89 12.99 -0.39
C ARG A 183 -17.10 13.84 -0.77
N GLU A 184 -17.61 13.66 -2.00
CA GLU A 184 -18.74 14.41 -2.53
C GLU A 184 -20.06 14.07 -1.83
N ASN A 185 -20.22 12.82 -1.42
CA ASN A 185 -21.46 12.29 -0.83
C ASN A 185 -21.31 11.96 0.65
N ALA A 186 -20.42 12.66 1.37
CA ALA A 186 -20.10 12.41 2.79
C ALA A 186 -21.32 12.39 3.74
N ASN A 187 -22.42 13.05 3.36
CA ASN A 187 -23.66 13.11 4.14
C ASN A 187 -24.67 12.00 3.79
N THR A 188 -24.46 11.27 2.70
CA THR A 188 -25.35 10.17 2.29
C THR A 188 -25.01 8.89 3.02
N ARG A 189 -26.02 8.10 3.42
CA ARG A 189 -25.82 6.92 4.28
C ARG A 189 -24.76 5.96 3.75
N ASP A 190 -24.75 5.72 2.45
CA ASP A 190 -23.89 4.79 1.75
C ASP A 190 -22.78 5.48 0.94
N PHE A 191 -22.57 6.79 1.13
CA PHE A 191 -21.59 7.58 0.39
C PHE A 191 -21.76 7.54 -1.15
N GLY A 192 -22.93 7.11 -1.65
CA GLY A 192 -23.18 6.94 -3.09
C GLY A 192 -22.48 5.74 -3.73
N ILE A 193 -21.90 4.80 -2.95
CA ILE A 193 -21.07 3.71 -3.48
C ILE A 193 -21.69 2.30 -3.33
N SER A 194 -22.87 2.18 -2.72
CA SER A 194 -23.50 0.86 -2.50
C SER A 194 -23.82 0.07 -3.77
N ARG A 195 -23.97 0.76 -4.91
CA ARG A 195 -24.21 0.15 -6.22
C ARG A 195 -22.95 -0.07 -7.05
N GLU A 196 -21.86 0.60 -6.67
CA GLU A 196 -20.58 0.53 -7.36
C GLU A 196 -19.74 -0.64 -6.84
N LEU A 197 -19.95 -1.05 -5.58
CA LEU A 197 -19.17 -2.09 -4.91
C LEU A 197 -20.05 -3.25 -4.46
N ASP A 198 -19.81 -4.43 -5.04
CA ASP A 198 -20.52 -5.68 -4.72
C ASP A 198 -20.26 -6.19 -3.30
N TYR A 199 -19.13 -5.80 -2.69
CA TYR A 199 -18.75 -6.14 -1.32
C TYR A 199 -19.16 -5.09 -0.26
N TRP A 200 -19.95 -4.07 -0.62
CA TRP A 200 -20.37 -3.00 0.32
C TRP A 200 -21.07 -3.53 1.57
N ASP A 201 -22.06 -4.41 1.40
CA ASP A 201 -22.86 -4.93 2.51
C ASP A 201 -22.02 -5.79 3.48
N ASP A 202 -20.96 -6.45 2.98
CA ASP A 202 -20.06 -7.24 3.81
C ASP A 202 -19.16 -6.34 4.66
N LEU A 203 -18.65 -5.24 4.10
CA LEU A 203 -17.88 -4.26 4.88
C LEU A 203 -18.71 -3.61 5.98
N LEU A 204 -19.98 -3.30 5.71
CA LEU A 204 -20.90 -2.76 6.72
C LEU A 204 -21.13 -3.71 7.91
N ARG A 205 -21.05 -5.03 7.69
CA ARG A 205 -21.20 -6.02 8.77
C ARG A 205 -19.97 -6.09 9.67
N ILE A 206 -18.81 -5.67 9.18
CA ILE A 206 -17.52 -5.73 9.88
C ILE A 206 -17.27 -4.45 10.71
N ALA A 207 -17.77 -3.29 10.26
CA ALA A 207 -17.53 -1.96 10.85
C ALA A 207 -18.33 -1.67 12.15
#